data_AF-A0AAE0IK93-F1
#
_entry.id   AF-A0AAE0IK93-F1
#
_cell.length_a   1.000
_cell.length_b   1.000
_cell.length_c   1.000
_cell.angle_alpha   90.00
_cell.angle_beta   90.00
_cell.angle_gamma   90.00
#
_symmetry.space_group_name_H-M   'P 1'
#
loop_
_entity.id
_entity.type
_entity.pdbx_description
1 polymer ?
#
loop_
_entity_poly.entity_id
_entity_poly.type
_entity_poly.pdbx_seq_one_letter_code
_entity_poly.pdbx_strand_id
1 'polypeptide(L)'
;GGLEMLFSNQRRHKISIPATDEKGKPATIAFLIDHLCKTLMTDPRVELFVLDKHIRPGILVLINDADWELEGEETYEIQPKDNILFVSTLHGG
;
A
#
# COMPACT_ATOMS: atom_id res chain seq x y z
N GLY A 1 -9.97 6.35 -6.13
CA GLY A 1 -10.59 5.92 -7.40
C GLY A 1 -10.89 4.44 -7.40
N GLY A 2 -11.83 3.99 -6.55
CA GLY A 2 -12.37 2.62 -6.62
C GLY A 2 -11.58 1.52 -5.91
N LEU A 3 -10.34 1.78 -5.49
CA LEU A 3 -9.53 0.81 -4.73
C LEU A 3 -10.18 0.38 -3.41
N GLU A 4 -11.03 1.22 -2.81
CA GLU A 4 -11.72 0.89 -1.57
C GLU A 4 -12.54 -0.41 -1.65
N MET A 5 -13.00 -0.79 -2.85
CA MET A 5 -13.75 -2.03 -3.07
C MET A 5 -12.93 -3.28 -2.72
N LEU A 6 -11.60 -3.22 -2.92
CA LEU A 6 -10.70 -4.33 -2.57
C LEU A 6 -10.57 -4.51 -1.05
N PHE A 7 -10.89 -3.47 -0.28
CA PHE A 7 -10.71 -3.39 1.17
C PHE A 7 -12.05 -3.21 1.89
N SER A 8 -13.06 -4.00 1.53
CA SER A 8 -14.40 -3.96 2.16
C SER A 8 -15.11 -2.60 2.09
N ASN A 9 -14.90 -1.84 0.99
CA ASN A 9 -15.41 -0.48 0.79
C ASN A 9 -14.98 0.52 1.88
N GLN A 10 -13.91 0.23 2.62
CA GLN A 10 -13.34 1.16 3.58
C GLN A 10 -12.24 1.99 2.93
N ARG A 11 -12.30 3.31 3.14
CA ARG A 11 -11.31 4.27 2.60
C ARG A 11 -10.15 4.53 3.54
N ARG A 12 -10.34 4.32 4.84
CA ARG A 12 -9.34 4.63 5.87
C ARG A 12 -9.18 3.43 6.78
N HIS A 13 -7.98 2.87 6.79
CA HIS A 13 -7.59 1.79 7.68
C HIS A 13 -6.60 2.33 8.70
N LYS A 14 -6.81 2.00 9.97
CA LYS A 14 -5.80 2.16 11.03
C LYS A 14 -5.32 0.76 11.37
N ILE A 15 -4.09 0.45 10.97
CA ILE A 15 -3.48 -0.85 11.19
C ILE A 15 -2.18 -0.70 11.99
N SER A 16 -1.89 -1.73 12.76
CA SER A 16 -0.59 -1.89 13.42
C SER A 16 0.19 -2.92 12.63
N ILE A 17 1.29 -2.50 12.00
CA ILE A 17 2.23 -3.41 11.35
C ILE A 17 3.39 -3.73 12.30
N PRO A 18 3.98 -4.93 12.25
CA PRO A 18 5.19 -5.21 13.00
C PRO A 18 6.32 -4.29 12.54
N ALA A 19 7.19 -3.87 13.47
CA ALA A 19 8.32 -3.00 13.15
C ALA A 19 9.36 -3.68 12.25
N THR A 20 9.40 -5.02 12.27
CA THR A 20 10.32 -5.82 11.47
C THR A 20 9.61 -6.99 10.78
N ASP A 21 10.12 -7.39 9.62
CA ASP A 21 9.69 -8.61 8.94
C ASP A 21 10.16 -9.88 9.68
N GLU A 22 9.78 -11.06 9.16
CA GLU A 22 10.20 -12.37 9.69
C GLU A 22 11.73 -12.59 9.68
N LYS A 23 12.47 -11.76 8.92
CA LYS A 23 13.93 -11.82 8.77
C LYS A 23 14.64 -10.73 9.60
N GLY A 24 13.90 -9.96 10.41
CA GLY A 24 14.44 -8.89 11.25
C GLY A 24 14.79 -7.61 10.48
N LYS A 25 14.36 -7.45 9.23
CA LYS A 25 14.52 -6.20 8.48
C LYS A 25 13.40 -5.21 8.83
N PRO A 26 13.66 -3.89 8.76
CA PRO A 26 12.62 -2.89 8.99
C PRO A 26 11.42 -3.06 8.05
N ALA A 27 10.23 -2.72 8.54
CA ALA A 27 9.01 -2.75 7.73
C ALA A 27 9.04 -1.62 6.68
N THR A 28 9.16 -2.00 5.41
CA THR A 28 9.14 -1.05 4.29
C THR A 28 7.76 -0.95 3.64
N ILE A 29 7.60 -0.03 2.68
CA ILE A 29 6.39 0.05 1.84
C ILE A 29 6.12 -1.28 1.12
N ALA A 30 7.15 -1.96 0.59
CA ALA A 30 6.98 -3.30 0.00
C ALA A 30 6.37 -4.31 0.98
N PHE A 31 6.84 -4.31 2.24
CA PHE A 31 6.28 -5.16 3.29
C PHE A 31 4.82 -4.79 3.59
N LEU A 32 4.50 -3.49 3.65
CA LEU A 32 3.13 -3.04 3.86
C LEU A 32 2.20 -3.50 2.75
N ILE A 33 2.60 -3.40 1.48
CA ILE A 33 1.77 -3.82 0.35
C ILE A 33 1.44 -5.31 0.44
N ASP A 34 2.45 -6.15 0.70
CA ASP A 34 2.26 -7.59 0.91
C ASP A 34 1.36 -7.87 2.13
N HIS A 35 1.54 -7.12 3.22
CA HIS A 35 0.71 -7.22 4.41
C HIS A 35 -0.74 -6.86 4.12
N LEU A 36 -1.01 -5.76 3.42
CA LEU A 36 -2.36 -5.31 3.04
C LEU A 36 -3.07 -6.36 2.18
N CYS A 37 -2.38 -6.92 1.18
CA CYS A 37 -2.92 -7.98 0.32
C CYS A 37 -3.29 -9.24 1.11
N LYS A 38 -2.53 -9.57 2.17
CA LYS A 38 -2.76 -10.77 2.98
C LYS A 38 -3.80 -10.60 4.08
N THR A 39 -3.90 -9.41 4.68
CA THR A 39 -4.69 -9.20 5.90
C THR A 39 -5.95 -8.37 5.70
N LEU A 40 -5.93 -7.36 4.83
CA LEU A 40 -7.03 -6.42 4.66
C LEU A 40 -7.78 -6.61 3.34
N MET A 41 -7.13 -7.13 2.31
CA MET A 41 -7.78 -7.34 1.02
C MET A 41 -8.79 -8.48 1.13
N THR A 42 -10.06 -8.17 0.82
CA THR A 42 -11.17 -9.12 0.87
C THR A 42 -11.63 -9.59 -0.50
N ASP A 43 -11.20 -8.89 -1.56
CA ASP A 43 -11.54 -9.23 -2.94
C ASP A 43 -10.44 -10.13 -3.56
N PRO A 44 -10.79 -11.19 -4.31
CA PRO A 44 -9.82 -12.07 -4.94
C PRO A 44 -9.01 -11.41 -6.07
N ARG A 45 -9.42 -10.24 -6.58
CA ARG A 45 -8.78 -9.53 -7.69
C ARG A 45 -7.56 -8.71 -7.24
N VAL A 46 -6.60 -9.38 -6.62
CA VAL A 46 -5.35 -8.77 -6.09
C VAL A 46 -4.57 -8.06 -7.20
N GLU A 47 -4.68 -8.52 -8.45
CA GLU A 47 -4.07 -7.95 -9.64
C GLU A 47 -4.52 -6.51 -9.96
N LEU A 48 -5.63 -6.04 -9.36
CA LEU A 48 -6.07 -4.64 -9.45
C LEU A 48 -5.22 -3.70 -8.58
N PHE A 49 -4.49 -4.24 -7.61
CA PHE A 49 -3.63 -3.50 -6.69
C PHE A 49 -2.14 -3.79 -6.89
N VAL A 50 -1.78 -5.07 -7.10
CA VAL A 50 -0.39 -5.53 -7.27
C VAL A 50 -0.26 -6.33 -8.57
N LEU A 51 0.70 -5.96 -9.42
CA LEU A 51 1.04 -6.68 -10.65
C LEU A 51 2.53 -7.06 -10.62
N ASP A 52 2.86 -8.30 -10.94
CA ASP A 52 4.24 -8.80 -10.95
C ASP A 52 5.03 -8.54 -9.65
N LYS A 53 4.33 -8.60 -8.50
CA LYS A 53 4.84 -8.30 -7.13
C LYS A 53 5.14 -6.82 -6.85
N HIS A 54 4.82 -5.93 -7.77
CA HIS A 54 4.94 -4.48 -7.61
C HIS A 54 3.57 -3.83 -7.56
N ILE A 55 3.49 -2.60 -7.07
CA ILE A 55 2.26 -1.81 -7.21
C ILE A 55 1.87 -1.72 -8.68
N ARG A 56 0.60 -1.96 -8.97
CA ARG A 56 0.08 -1.88 -10.33
C ARG A 56 0.31 -0.47 -10.90
N PRO A 57 0.90 -0.35 -12.10
CA PRO A 57 1.03 0.94 -12.77
C PRO A 57 -0.31 1.68 -12.85
N GLY A 58 -0.29 2.99 -12.61
CA GLY A 58 -1.50 3.80 -12.50
C GLY A 58 -2.13 3.82 -11.10
N ILE A 59 -1.39 3.37 -10.08
CA ILE A 59 -1.65 3.68 -8.67
C ILE A 59 -0.51 4.59 -8.20
N LEU A 60 -0.86 5.78 -7.74
CA LEU A 60 0.06 6.69 -7.07
C LEU A 60 0.10 6.37 -5.58
N VAL A 61 1.27 6.44 -4.98
CA VAL A 61 1.47 6.26 -3.54
C VAL A 61 2.01 7.56 -2.97
N LEU A 62 1.36 8.07 -1.93
CA LEU A 62 1.83 9.24 -1.19
C LEU A 62 2.15 8.83 0.25
N ILE A 63 3.28 9.34 0.76
CA ILE A 63 3.73 9.16 2.13
C ILE A 63 3.65 10.54 2.79
N ASN A 64 2.74 10.72 3.75
CA ASN A 64 2.48 12.00 4.40
C ASN A 64 2.23 13.15 3.40
N ASP A 65 1.42 12.87 2.37
CA ASP A 65 1.09 13.78 1.26
C ASP A 65 2.27 14.13 0.33
N ALA A 66 3.45 13.53 0.53
CA ALA A 66 4.60 13.63 -0.37
C ALA A 66 4.65 12.46 -1.37
N ASP A 67 5.20 12.72 -2.56
CA ASP A 67 5.38 11.69 -3.59
C ASP A 67 6.43 10.66 -3.15
N TRP A 68 6.03 9.38 -3.10
CA TRP A 68 6.90 8.30 -2.64
C TRP A 68 8.15 8.10 -3.53
N GLU A 69 8.13 8.56 -4.78
CA GLU A 69 9.27 8.46 -5.70
C GLU A 69 10.48 9.23 -5.16
N LEU A 70 10.24 10.28 -4.38
CA LEU A 70 11.29 11.07 -3.71
C LEU A 70 11.73 10.49 -2.37
N GLU A 71 10.93 9.60 -1.79
CA GLU A 71 11.13 9.01 -0.46
C GLU A 71 11.78 7.61 -0.53
N GLY A 72 12.05 7.09 -1.73
CA GLY A 72 12.67 5.77 -1.92
C GLY A 72 11.67 4.63 -2.18
N GLU A 73 10.44 4.96 -2.57
CA GLU A 73 9.43 4.03 -3.10
C GLU A 73 9.20 2.81 -2.20
N GLU A 74 9.35 1.60 -2.75
CA GLU A 74 9.17 0.32 -2.07
C GLU A 74 10.14 0.09 -0.90
N THR A 75 11.27 0.81 -0.88
CA THR A 75 12.33 0.66 0.13
C THR A 75 12.19 1.60 1.31
N TYR A 76 11.27 2.58 1.25
CA TYR A 76 11.02 3.49 2.36
C TYR A 76 10.65 2.72 3.62
N GLU A 77 11.37 2.98 4.71
CA GLU A 77 11.11 2.41 6.03
C GLU A 77 9.97 3.17 6.72
N ILE A 78 8.87 2.47 6.98
CA ILE A 78 7.66 3.07 7.52
C ILE A 78 7.90 3.54 8.94
N GLN A 79 7.54 4.80 9.21
CA GLN A 79 7.69 5.43 10.49
C GLN A 79 6.37 5.42 11.29
N PRO A 80 6.46 5.48 12.63
CA PRO A 80 5.28 5.60 13.47
C PRO A 80 4.44 6.81 13.10
N LYS A 81 3.14 6.58 12.86
CA LYS A 81 2.12 7.58 12.51
C LYS A 81 2.17 8.08 11.07
N ASP A 82 2.91 7.43 10.18
CA ASP A 82 2.83 7.73 8.75
C ASP A 82 1.41 7.55 8.22
N ASN A 83 1.04 8.47 7.32
CA ASN A 83 -0.16 8.38 6.53
C ASN A 83 0.22 7.97 5.11
N ILE A 84 -0.17 6.76 4.69
CA ILE A 84 0.14 6.20 3.38
C ILE A 84 -1.14 6.15 2.57
N LEU A 85 -1.16 6.83 1.43
CA LEU A 85 -2.34 6.97 0.57
C LEU A 85 -2.08 6.33 -0.79
N PHE A 86 -2.96 5.39 -1.17
CA PHE A 86 -2.97 4.77 -2.50
C PHE A 86 -4.08 5.36 -3.36
N VAL A 87 -3.73 5.93 -4.52
CA VAL A 87 -4.67 6.56 -5.44
C VAL A 87 -4.59 5.92 -6.81
N SER A 88 -5.60 5.13 -7.19
CA SER A 88 -5.72 4.68 -8.59
C SER A 88 -6.11 5.87 -9.48
N THR A 89 -5.28 6.13 -10.49
CA THR A 89 -5.48 7.13 -11.54
C THR A 89 -6.09 6.54 -12.82
N LEU A 90 -6.17 5.22 -12.91
CA LEU A 90 -6.69 4.49 -14.08
C LEU A 90 -8.22 4.54 -14.24
N HIS A 91 -8.98 4.83 -13.18
CA HIS A 91 -10.45 4.82 -13.22
C HIS A 91 -11.05 6.23 -13.17
N GLY A 92 -10.53 7.13 -14.01
CA GLY A 92 -11.12 8.43 -14.29
C GLY A 92 -12.12 8.34 -15.45
N GLY A 93 -13.33 7.89 -15.15
CA GLY A 93 -14.48 7.86 -16.06
C GLY A 93 -15.77 7.76 -15.27
#